data_AF-A0A6J0YQE6-F1
#
_entry.id   AF-A0A6J0YQE6-F1
#
_cell.length_a   1.000
_cell.length_b   1.000
_cell.length_c   1.000
_cell.angle_alpha   90.00
_cell.angle_beta   90.00
_cell.angle_gamma   90.00
#
_symmetry.space_group_name_H-M   'P 1'
#
loop_
_entity.id
_entity.type
_entity.pdbx_description
1 polymer ?
#
loop_
_entity_poly.entity_id
_entity_poly.type
_entity_poly.pdbx_seq_one_letter_code
_entity_poly.pdbx_strand_id
1 'polypeptide(L)'
;MEKISTDAFPLTMHSSEKQETICIFGTGDFGRSLGLKMLQCGYSIVFGSRTPRMSSLLPNGAEVMSYSDAAQKSDIIIIAVHREHYDFLTELTEVLNGKILVDVSNNLKINQYPESNAEYLAQLVPGTHVVKAFNTISAWALQSGALDASRQVFICGNDSKAKQRVMDVVRSLGLTPLDKGSLVAANEIENYPLQLFPMWKFPFYLSAVLCVFFFFYCVIREVIYPYVHEKRDRTFRLPISIPNRVFPIAALTLLALVYLPGVIAAILQLYRGTKYRRFPDWLDHWMLCRKQLGLIALGFAFLHVLYTLVIPIRYYVRWTWNNRTVTQAITKKEDPFSTTTSWLRDSYVALGMLGFFLFVLLGITSLPSVSNTVNWREFRFVQTPSWPRDELPHMKGS
;
A
#
# COMPACT_ATOMS: atom_id res chain seq x y z
N MET A 1 32.37 -1.87 -37.78
CA MET A 1 31.74 -0.90 -36.87
C MET A 1 30.25 -1.20 -36.81
N GLU A 2 29.61 -1.54 -35.70
CA GLU A 2 29.99 -2.11 -34.41
C GLU A 2 28.65 -2.63 -33.86
N LYS A 3 28.58 -3.90 -33.49
CA LYS A 3 27.40 -4.51 -32.85
C LYS A 3 27.35 -3.99 -31.41
N ILE A 4 26.30 -3.28 -31.04
CA ILE A 4 26.02 -3.00 -29.62
C ILE A 4 25.10 -4.10 -29.12
N SER A 5 25.71 -5.09 -28.47
CA SER A 5 25.09 -6.09 -27.61
C SER A 5 25.23 -5.64 -26.16
N THR A 6 24.11 -5.34 -25.49
CA THR A 6 23.95 -5.12 -24.04
C THR A 6 22.41 -5.15 -23.82
N ASP A 7 21.80 -5.95 -22.95
CA ASP A 7 22.18 -6.35 -21.60
C ASP A 7 21.98 -7.85 -21.35
N ALA A 8 23.07 -8.50 -20.97
CA ALA A 8 23.07 -9.85 -20.43
C ALA A 8 22.60 -9.81 -18.96
N PHE A 9 21.70 -10.73 -18.61
CA PHE A 9 21.31 -11.02 -17.23
C PHE A 9 22.56 -11.27 -16.35
N PRO A 10 22.63 -10.72 -15.12
CA PRO A 10 23.76 -10.96 -14.25
C PRO A 10 23.79 -12.42 -13.78
N LEU A 11 24.82 -13.12 -14.26
CA LEU A 11 25.53 -14.27 -13.67
C LEU A 11 24.71 -15.21 -12.80
N THR A 12 24.23 -16.29 -13.43
CA THR A 12 23.99 -17.57 -12.76
C THR A 12 25.24 -17.99 -11.99
N MET A 13 25.16 -17.98 -10.67
CA MET A 13 26.08 -18.75 -9.83
C MET A 13 25.91 -20.22 -10.21
N HIS A 14 26.82 -20.76 -11.01
CA HIS A 14 26.95 -22.20 -11.20
C HIS A 14 27.46 -22.82 -9.88
N SER A 15 26.57 -23.06 -8.93
CA SER A 15 26.81 -24.07 -7.91
C SER A 15 26.56 -25.43 -8.55
N SER A 16 27.61 -26.24 -8.65
CA SER A 16 27.58 -27.64 -9.13
C SER A 16 26.87 -28.60 -8.14
N GLU A 17 26.00 -28.09 -7.27
CA GLU A 17 25.12 -28.92 -6.45
C GLU A 17 23.82 -29.10 -7.22
N LYS A 18 23.44 -30.36 -7.48
CA LYS A 18 22.11 -30.71 -7.98
C LYS A 18 21.10 -30.02 -7.06
N GLN A 19 20.39 -29.02 -7.56
CA GLN A 19 19.34 -28.37 -6.78
C GLN A 19 18.28 -29.41 -6.38
N GLU A 20 17.76 -29.20 -5.17
CA GLU A 20 16.84 -30.10 -4.49
C GLU A 20 15.63 -30.47 -5.36
N THR A 21 15.07 -31.67 -5.16
CA THR A 21 13.80 -32.02 -5.80
C THR A 21 12.66 -31.39 -5.01
N ILE A 22 11.74 -30.67 -5.68
CA ILE A 22 10.55 -30.09 -5.05
C ILE A 22 9.31 -30.78 -5.61
N CYS A 23 8.43 -31.20 -4.71
CA CYS A 23 7.13 -31.75 -5.08
C CYS A 23 6.06 -30.65 -5.10
N ILE A 24 5.18 -30.66 -6.10
CA ILE A 24 4.03 -29.77 -6.18
C ILE A 24 2.76 -30.61 -6.28
N PHE A 25 1.91 -30.55 -5.26
CA PHE A 25 0.58 -31.14 -5.29
C PHE A 25 -0.39 -30.20 -6.00
N GLY A 26 -1.02 -30.72 -7.06
CA GLY A 26 -1.95 -29.94 -7.89
C GLY A 26 -1.29 -29.41 -9.16
N THR A 27 -1.92 -29.72 -10.29
CA THR A 27 -1.46 -29.37 -11.64
C THR A 27 -2.28 -28.24 -12.26
N GLY A 28 -2.86 -27.37 -11.43
CA GLY A 28 -3.60 -26.18 -11.85
C GLY A 28 -2.69 -25.01 -12.24
N ASP A 29 -3.29 -23.84 -12.46
CA ASP A 29 -2.57 -22.67 -13.01
C ASP A 29 -1.40 -22.21 -12.13
N PHE A 30 -1.60 -22.12 -10.82
CA PHE A 30 -0.53 -21.73 -9.89
C PHE A 30 0.58 -22.78 -9.84
N GLY A 31 0.24 -24.06 -9.69
CA GLY A 31 1.20 -25.16 -9.68
C GLY A 31 2.05 -25.23 -10.94
N ARG A 32 1.44 -25.06 -12.12
CA ARG A 32 2.12 -24.96 -13.42
C ARG A 32 3.10 -23.80 -13.48
N SER A 33 2.64 -22.62 -13.09
CA SER A 33 3.42 -21.38 -13.15
C SER A 33 4.64 -21.45 -12.23
N LEU A 34 4.43 -21.92 -11.00
CA LEU A 34 5.49 -22.09 -10.03
C LEU A 34 6.47 -23.19 -10.44
N GLY A 35 5.97 -24.34 -10.89
CA GLY A 35 6.83 -25.43 -11.36
C GLY A 35 7.65 -25.06 -12.58
N LEU A 36 7.08 -24.34 -13.56
CA LEU A 36 7.84 -23.81 -14.70
C LEU A 36 8.95 -22.87 -14.23
N LYS A 37 8.63 -21.96 -13.31
CA LYS A 37 9.61 -21.00 -12.77
C LYS A 37 10.74 -21.72 -12.01
N MET A 38 10.41 -22.75 -11.23
CA MET A 38 11.39 -23.55 -10.50
C MET A 38 12.30 -24.36 -11.43
N LEU A 39 11.76 -24.95 -12.51
CA LEU A 39 12.56 -25.62 -13.55
C LEU A 39 13.54 -24.66 -14.21
N GLN A 40 13.10 -23.44 -14.54
CA GLN A 40 13.97 -22.40 -15.10
C GLN A 40 15.11 -22.00 -14.14
N CYS A 41 14.89 -22.12 -12.83
CA CYS A 41 15.88 -21.85 -11.80
C CYS A 41 16.82 -23.04 -11.50
N GLY A 42 16.55 -24.22 -12.09
CA GLY A 42 17.39 -25.43 -11.99
C GLY A 42 16.86 -26.54 -11.07
N TYR A 43 15.70 -26.37 -10.43
CA TYR A 43 15.11 -27.37 -9.54
C TYR A 43 14.53 -28.54 -10.32
N SER A 44 14.62 -29.75 -9.75
CA SER A 44 13.90 -30.92 -10.26
C SER A 44 12.48 -30.91 -9.72
N ILE A 45 11.47 -30.95 -10.60
CA ILE A 45 10.05 -30.84 -10.20
C ILE A 45 9.30 -32.15 -10.41
N VAL A 46 8.59 -32.58 -9.37
CA VAL A 46 7.66 -33.72 -9.41
C VAL A 46 6.26 -33.24 -9.06
N PHE A 47 5.33 -33.35 -9.99
CA PHE A 47 3.93 -33.02 -9.77
C PHE A 47 3.16 -34.22 -9.20
N GLY A 48 2.44 -34.00 -8.11
CA GLY A 48 1.39 -34.91 -7.62
C GLY A 48 0.04 -34.54 -8.22
N SER A 49 -0.61 -35.51 -8.87
CA SER A 49 -1.93 -35.32 -9.50
C SER A 49 -2.85 -36.51 -9.27
N ARG A 50 -4.16 -36.26 -9.20
CA ARG A 50 -5.21 -37.29 -9.22
C ARG A 50 -5.16 -38.14 -10.50
N THR A 51 -4.79 -37.51 -11.62
CA THR A 51 -4.77 -38.14 -12.94
C THR A 51 -3.40 -37.92 -13.59
N PRO A 52 -2.36 -38.68 -13.22
CA PRO A 52 -1.00 -38.47 -13.70
C PRO A 52 -0.84 -38.70 -15.20
N ARG A 53 -1.75 -39.44 -15.84
CA ARG A 53 -1.77 -39.68 -17.29
C ARG A 53 -2.17 -38.45 -18.12
N MET A 54 -2.78 -37.43 -17.50
CA MET A 54 -3.19 -36.19 -18.18
C MET A 54 -2.21 -35.05 -17.86
N SER A 55 -1.11 -34.98 -18.60
CA SER A 55 0.00 -34.04 -18.37
C SER A 55 0.26 -33.03 -19.49
N SER A 56 -0.65 -32.91 -20.48
CA SER A 56 -0.42 -32.16 -21.73
C SER A 56 -0.08 -30.66 -21.57
N LEU A 57 -0.43 -30.05 -20.44
CA LEU A 57 -0.21 -28.63 -20.15
C LEU A 57 0.91 -28.38 -19.13
N LEU A 58 1.67 -29.43 -18.76
CA LEU A 58 2.76 -29.33 -17.80
C LEU A 58 4.10 -29.02 -18.49
N PRO A 59 5.03 -28.36 -17.79
CA PRO A 59 6.35 -28.06 -18.34
C PRO A 59 7.13 -29.31 -18.75
N ASN A 60 7.82 -29.24 -19.88
CA ASN A 60 8.77 -30.27 -20.29
C ASN A 60 9.88 -30.40 -19.23
N GLY A 61 10.16 -31.64 -18.79
CA GLY A 61 11.19 -31.92 -17.79
C GLY A 61 10.68 -32.11 -16.35
N ALA A 62 9.39 -31.94 -16.09
CA ALA A 62 8.78 -32.35 -14.83
C ALA A 62 8.14 -33.74 -14.93
N GLU A 63 8.30 -34.54 -13.88
CA GLU A 63 7.61 -35.82 -13.75
C GLU A 63 6.22 -35.62 -13.12
N VAL A 64 5.27 -36.49 -13.47
CA VAL A 64 3.90 -36.45 -12.92
C VAL A 64 3.56 -37.81 -12.38
N MET A 65 3.21 -37.87 -11.10
CA MET A 65 2.95 -39.12 -10.38
C MET A 65 1.66 -39.03 -9.56
N SER A 66 1.28 -40.14 -8.93
CA SER A 66 0.26 -40.13 -7.88
C SER A 66 0.73 -39.26 -6.71
N TYR A 67 -0.19 -38.79 -5.87
CA TYR A 67 0.19 -37.99 -4.70
C TYR A 67 1.15 -38.74 -3.75
N SER A 68 0.90 -40.02 -3.49
CA SER A 68 1.74 -40.86 -2.65
C SER A 68 3.16 -40.98 -3.21
N ASP A 69 3.30 -41.33 -4.50
CA ASP A 69 4.62 -41.53 -5.11
C ASP A 69 5.40 -40.22 -5.24
N ALA A 70 4.70 -39.12 -5.56
CA ALA A 70 5.30 -37.80 -5.66
C ALA A 70 5.85 -37.32 -4.31
N ALA A 71 5.11 -37.54 -3.21
CA ALA A 71 5.54 -37.17 -1.87
C ALA A 71 6.82 -37.90 -1.42
N GLN A 72 7.05 -39.13 -1.88
CA GLN A 72 8.27 -39.88 -1.53
C GLN A 72 9.54 -39.30 -2.13
N LYS A 73 9.45 -38.54 -3.23
CA LYS A 73 10.61 -38.01 -3.97
C LYS A 73 11.17 -36.69 -3.44
N SER A 74 10.50 -36.04 -2.48
CA SER A 74 10.90 -34.72 -1.99
C SER A 74 10.59 -34.54 -0.50
N ASP A 75 11.42 -33.73 0.17
CA ASP A 75 11.18 -33.25 1.53
C ASP A 75 10.27 -32.01 1.56
N ILE A 76 10.21 -31.25 0.45
CA ILE A 76 9.45 -30.00 0.33
C ILE A 76 8.28 -30.23 -0.63
N ILE A 77 7.06 -30.16 -0.09
CA ILE A 77 5.83 -30.37 -0.85
C ILE A 77 5.02 -29.09 -0.83
N ILE A 78 4.76 -28.53 -2.01
CA ILE A 78 3.95 -27.33 -2.18
C ILE A 78 2.51 -27.72 -2.47
N ILE A 79 1.58 -27.29 -1.63
CA ILE A 79 0.16 -27.62 -1.74
C ILE A 79 -0.55 -26.58 -2.61
N ALA A 80 -0.46 -26.74 -3.93
CA ALA A 80 -1.15 -25.90 -4.92
C ALA A 80 -2.60 -26.35 -5.17
N VAL A 81 -3.33 -26.59 -4.07
CA VAL A 81 -4.73 -27.04 -4.05
C VAL A 81 -5.52 -26.10 -3.13
N HIS A 82 -6.80 -25.88 -3.45
CA HIS A 82 -7.70 -25.09 -2.61
C HIS A 82 -8.05 -25.82 -1.31
N ARG A 83 -8.29 -25.06 -0.23
CA ARG A 83 -8.57 -25.58 1.12
C ARG A 83 -9.69 -26.61 1.15
N GLU A 84 -10.74 -26.41 0.35
CA GLU A 84 -11.92 -27.29 0.27
C GLU A 84 -11.57 -28.72 -0.18
N HIS A 85 -10.36 -28.93 -0.70
CA HIS A 85 -9.89 -30.23 -1.17
C HIS A 85 -8.67 -30.70 -0.39
N TYR A 86 -8.48 -30.30 0.87
CA TYR A 86 -7.37 -30.79 1.70
C TYR A 86 -7.58 -32.20 2.25
N ASP A 87 -8.82 -32.71 2.23
CA ASP A 87 -9.19 -33.96 2.91
C ASP A 87 -8.35 -35.18 2.46
N PHE A 88 -7.94 -35.26 1.19
CA PHE A 88 -7.10 -36.36 0.68
C PHE A 88 -5.72 -36.44 1.34
N LEU A 89 -5.25 -35.36 1.98
CA LEU A 89 -3.96 -35.34 2.68
C LEU A 89 -3.99 -36.23 3.92
N THR A 90 -5.16 -36.45 4.52
CA THR A 90 -5.31 -37.33 5.69
C THR A 90 -4.94 -38.78 5.36
N GLU A 91 -5.24 -39.23 4.15
CA GLU A 91 -4.87 -40.56 3.63
C GLU A 91 -3.35 -40.70 3.39
N LEU A 92 -2.62 -39.59 3.31
CA LEU A 92 -1.19 -39.54 3.01
C LEU A 92 -0.33 -39.25 4.26
N THR A 93 -0.94 -39.15 5.44
CA THR A 93 -0.28 -38.69 6.67
C THR A 93 1.01 -39.45 6.98
N GLU A 94 1.04 -40.78 6.76
CA GLU A 94 2.23 -41.60 7.00
C GLU A 94 3.40 -41.22 6.07
N VAL A 95 3.10 -40.96 4.78
CA VAL A 95 4.10 -40.58 3.77
C VAL A 95 4.58 -39.15 3.98
N LEU A 96 3.71 -38.28 4.51
CA LEU A 96 4.00 -36.86 4.73
C LEU A 96 4.78 -36.60 6.03
N ASN A 97 4.89 -37.58 6.93
CA ASN A 97 5.53 -37.40 8.23
C ASN A 97 6.97 -36.88 8.11
N GLY A 98 7.29 -35.82 8.86
CA GLY A 98 8.59 -35.14 8.85
C GLY A 98 8.84 -34.21 7.66
N LYS A 99 7.94 -34.14 6.67
CA LYS A 99 8.10 -33.29 5.48
C LYS A 99 7.68 -31.85 5.74
N ILE A 100 8.18 -30.96 4.88
CA ILE A 100 7.82 -29.54 4.86
C ILE A 100 6.64 -29.37 3.91
N LEU A 101 5.49 -28.96 4.44
CA LEU A 101 4.32 -28.63 3.63
C LEU A 101 4.23 -27.11 3.47
N VAL A 102 4.31 -26.64 2.23
CA VAL A 102 4.18 -25.22 1.90
C VAL A 102 2.74 -24.93 1.49
N ASP A 103 2.00 -24.25 2.36
CA ASP A 103 0.66 -23.76 2.05
C ASP A 103 0.72 -22.44 1.27
N VAL A 104 0.14 -22.45 0.08
CA VAL A 104 0.08 -21.31 -0.85
C VAL A 104 -1.34 -20.79 -1.07
N SER A 105 -2.32 -21.31 -0.33
CA SER A 105 -3.74 -21.03 -0.56
C SER A 105 -4.14 -19.61 -0.14
N ASN A 106 -5.19 -19.08 -0.77
CA ASN A 106 -5.91 -17.89 -0.34
C ASN A 106 -7.41 -18.22 -0.27
N ASN A 107 -8.12 -17.57 0.66
CA ASN A 107 -9.57 -17.66 0.74
C ASN A 107 -10.23 -16.71 -0.28
N LEU A 108 -11.53 -16.91 -0.55
CA LEU A 108 -12.28 -16.03 -1.45
C LEU A 108 -12.68 -14.72 -0.77
N LYS A 109 -12.84 -14.74 0.55
CA LYS A 109 -13.20 -13.59 1.38
C LYS A 109 -12.47 -13.62 2.71
N ILE A 110 -12.26 -12.44 3.28
CA ILE A 110 -11.72 -12.27 4.64
C ILE A 110 -12.68 -12.93 5.64
N ASN A 111 -12.13 -13.61 6.65
CA ASN A 111 -12.88 -14.32 7.70
C ASN A 111 -13.89 -15.36 7.14
N GLN A 112 -13.52 -16.06 6.06
CA GLN A 112 -14.33 -17.18 5.54
C GLN A 112 -14.33 -18.38 6.50
N TYR A 113 -13.21 -18.65 7.16
CA TYR A 113 -12.99 -19.74 8.11
C TYR A 113 -12.49 -19.15 9.45
N PRO A 114 -12.69 -19.87 10.59
CA PRO A 114 -12.29 -19.36 11.91
C PRO A 114 -10.77 -19.31 12.08
N GLU A 115 -10.07 -20.35 11.62
CA GLU A 115 -8.61 -20.47 11.60
C GLU A 115 -8.03 -20.30 10.20
N SER A 116 -6.73 -19.99 10.11
CA SER A 116 -6.05 -19.87 8.82
C SER A 116 -5.93 -21.22 8.10
N ASN A 117 -5.71 -21.18 6.78
CA ASN A 117 -5.56 -22.39 5.98
C ASN A 117 -4.31 -23.18 6.37
N ALA A 118 -3.24 -22.49 6.72
CA ALA A 118 -2.02 -23.12 7.19
C ALA A 118 -2.18 -23.78 8.57
N GLU A 119 -2.94 -23.17 9.50
CA GLU A 119 -3.26 -23.79 10.79
C GLU A 119 -4.14 -25.03 10.63
N TYR A 120 -5.15 -24.96 9.78
CA TYR A 120 -5.99 -26.12 9.45
C TYR A 120 -5.17 -27.25 8.82
N LEU A 121 -4.28 -26.92 7.89
CA LEU A 121 -3.37 -27.90 7.28
C LEU A 121 -2.46 -28.57 8.32
N ALA A 122 -1.96 -27.81 9.30
CA ALA A 122 -1.14 -28.34 10.38
C ALA A 122 -1.94 -29.28 11.31
N GLN A 123 -3.24 -29.04 11.50
CA GLN A 123 -4.12 -29.94 12.25
C GLN A 123 -4.44 -31.22 11.47
N LEU A 124 -4.61 -31.11 10.15
CA LEU A 124 -4.88 -32.27 9.28
C LEU A 124 -3.69 -33.22 9.19
N VAL A 125 -2.45 -32.70 9.19
CA VAL A 125 -1.23 -33.52 9.08
C VAL A 125 -0.21 -33.15 10.17
N PRO A 126 -0.43 -33.54 11.44
CA PRO A 126 0.34 -33.05 12.59
C PRO A 126 1.84 -33.41 12.58
N GLY A 127 2.22 -34.47 11.84
CA GLY A 127 3.61 -34.90 11.71
C GLY A 127 4.45 -34.04 10.76
N THR A 128 3.90 -32.98 10.17
CA THR A 128 4.57 -32.15 9.17
C THR A 128 5.01 -30.78 9.71
N HIS A 129 5.96 -30.17 9.01
CA HIS A 129 6.34 -28.78 9.24
C HIS A 129 5.63 -27.87 8.23
N VAL A 130 4.51 -27.28 8.65
CA VAL A 130 3.75 -26.36 7.80
C VAL A 130 4.41 -24.98 7.74
N VAL A 131 4.57 -24.46 6.52
CA VAL A 131 5.07 -23.12 6.22
C VAL A 131 4.10 -22.41 5.28
N LYS A 132 3.64 -21.21 5.63
CA LYS A 132 2.88 -20.35 4.73
C LYS A 132 3.85 -19.60 3.82
N ALA A 133 3.66 -19.65 2.51
CA ALA A 133 4.45 -18.87 1.56
C ALA A 133 3.72 -18.68 0.21
N PHE A 134 4.28 -17.85 -0.67
CA PHE A 134 3.88 -17.61 -2.07
C PHE A 134 2.46 -17.09 -2.35
N ASN A 135 1.57 -17.04 -1.36
CA ASN A 135 0.18 -16.62 -1.54
C ASN A 135 0.03 -15.14 -1.98
N THR A 136 1.07 -14.32 -1.83
CA THR A 136 1.10 -12.92 -2.29
C THR A 136 1.48 -12.75 -3.77
N ILE A 137 1.90 -13.82 -4.45
CA ILE A 137 2.33 -13.78 -5.85
C ILE A 137 1.24 -14.40 -6.73
N SER A 138 0.92 -13.74 -7.84
CA SER A 138 -0.02 -14.29 -8.82
C SER A 138 0.67 -15.29 -9.75
N ALA A 139 -0.08 -16.29 -10.23
CA ALA A 139 0.39 -17.25 -11.22
C ALA A 139 0.94 -16.55 -12.49
N TRP A 140 0.24 -15.50 -12.95
CA TRP A 140 0.64 -14.72 -14.11
C TRP A 140 1.99 -14.01 -13.92
N ALA A 141 2.26 -13.44 -12.74
CA ALA A 141 3.53 -12.75 -12.47
C ALA A 141 4.73 -13.72 -12.47
N LEU A 142 4.53 -14.98 -12.06
CA LEU A 142 5.56 -16.02 -12.15
C LEU A 142 5.89 -16.39 -13.60
N GLN A 143 4.90 -16.35 -14.49
CA GLN A 143 5.07 -16.68 -15.91
C GLN A 143 5.65 -15.53 -16.72
N SER A 144 5.12 -14.32 -16.55
CA SER A 144 5.53 -13.17 -17.36
C SER A 144 6.88 -12.58 -16.93
N GLY A 145 7.33 -12.89 -15.71
CA GLY A 145 8.50 -12.24 -15.09
C GLY A 145 8.26 -10.80 -14.66
N ALA A 146 7.08 -10.24 -14.94
CA ALA A 146 6.68 -8.89 -14.54
C ALA A 146 6.23 -8.88 -13.07
N LEU A 147 7.19 -8.80 -12.15
CA LEU A 147 6.97 -8.61 -10.72
C LEU A 147 6.91 -7.11 -10.38
N ASP A 148 5.98 -6.38 -11.00
CA ASP A 148 5.96 -4.90 -10.97
C ASP A 148 5.46 -4.32 -9.63
N ALA A 149 4.66 -5.07 -8.86
CA ALA A 149 4.04 -4.56 -7.63
C ALA A 149 4.79 -4.96 -6.35
N SER A 150 5.36 -6.18 -6.28
CA SER A 150 6.20 -6.62 -5.17
C SER A 150 6.89 -7.95 -5.48
N ARG A 151 8.20 -8.03 -5.23
CA ARG A 151 8.96 -9.28 -5.22
C ARG A 151 8.92 -9.98 -3.85
N GLN A 152 8.18 -9.43 -2.90
CA GLN A 152 8.18 -9.90 -1.53
C GLN A 152 7.26 -11.10 -1.35
N VAL A 153 7.78 -12.14 -0.69
CA VAL A 153 7.02 -13.30 -0.24
C VAL A 153 7.01 -13.28 1.28
N PHE A 154 5.84 -13.14 1.89
CA PHE A 154 5.70 -13.30 3.33
C PHE A 154 5.77 -14.78 3.69
N ILE A 155 6.57 -15.10 4.70
CA ILE A 155 6.81 -16.47 5.14
C ILE A 155 6.59 -16.57 6.63
N CYS A 156 5.83 -17.56 7.08
CA CYS A 156 5.68 -17.86 8.50
C CYS A 156 5.52 -19.35 8.75
N GLY A 157 5.79 -19.80 9.97
CA GLY A 157 5.87 -21.22 10.31
C GLY A 157 6.55 -21.43 11.66
N ASN A 158 6.23 -22.55 12.32
CA ASN A 158 6.71 -22.82 13.68
C ASN A 158 8.11 -23.43 13.71
N ASP A 159 8.52 -24.14 12.67
CA ASP A 159 9.87 -24.72 12.55
C ASP A 159 10.80 -23.75 11.82
N SER A 160 11.88 -23.33 12.49
CA SER A 160 12.85 -22.38 11.93
C SER A 160 13.68 -22.97 10.79
N LYS A 161 14.03 -24.26 10.83
CA LYS A 161 14.80 -24.94 9.77
C LYS A 161 13.94 -25.09 8.51
N ALA A 162 12.68 -25.50 8.67
CA ALA A 162 11.74 -25.61 7.56
C ALA A 162 11.51 -24.24 6.91
N LYS A 163 11.30 -23.19 7.71
CA LYS A 163 11.21 -21.82 7.20
C LYS A 163 12.44 -21.40 6.40
N GLN A 164 13.65 -21.64 6.92
CA GLN A 164 14.87 -21.25 6.20
C GLN A 164 15.00 -21.96 4.84
N ARG A 165 14.73 -23.27 4.77
CA ARG A 165 14.72 -24.00 3.48
C ARG A 165 13.75 -23.38 2.48
N VAL A 166 12.53 -23.03 2.92
CA VAL A 166 11.54 -22.37 2.06
C VAL A 166 11.99 -20.96 1.66
N MET A 167 12.63 -20.20 2.56
CA MET A 167 13.21 -18.90 2.25
C MET A 167 14.32 -18.99 1.19
N ASP A 168 15.15 -20.03 1.23
CA ASP A 168 16.19 -20.27 0.23
C ASP A 168 15.59 -20.58 -1.14
N VAL A 169 14.54 -21.39 -1.21
CA VAL A 169 13.77 -21.62 -2.44
C VAL A 169 13.24 -20.29 -2.99
N VAL A 170 12.66 -19.44 -2.14
CA VAL A 170 12.15 -18.12 -2.53
C VAL A 170 13.28 -17.24 -3.10
N ARG A 171 14.46 -17.21 -2.48
CA ARG A 171 15.62 -16.45 -2.98
C ARG A 171 16.09 -16.95 -4.35
N SER A 172 16.17 -18.26 -4.54
CA SER A 172 16.57 -18.89 -5.82
C SER A 172 15.63 -18.56 -6.97
N LEU A 173 14.35 -18.27 -6.67
CA LEU A 173 13.36 -17.83 -7.67
C LEU A 173 13.50 -16.35 -8.05
N GLY A 174 14.46 -15.62 -7.44
CA GLY A 174 14.66 -14.18 -7.63
C GLY A 174 13.68 -13.31 -6.81
N LEU A 175 13.07 -13.90 -5.78
CA LEU A 175 12.10 -13.24 -4.90
C LEU A 175 12.74 -12.86 -3.57
N THR A 176 12.10 -11.97 -2.83
CA THR A 176 12.59 -11.48 -1.53
C THR A 176 11.76 -12.08 -0.40
N PRO A 177 12.27 -13.06 0.35
CA PRO A 177 11.55 -13.61 1.49
C PRO A 177 11.50 -12.60 2.65
N LEU A 178 10.35 -12.50 3.30
CA LEU A 178 10.14 -11.71 4.52
C LEU A 178 9.54 -12.61 5.61
N ASP A 179 10.35 -12.92 6.63
CA ASP A 179 9.90 -13.73 7.77
C ASP A 179 8.94 -12.92 8.66
N LYS A 180 7.74 -13.47 8.88
CA LYS A 180 6.66 -12.91 9.70
C LYS A 180 6.50 -13.63 11.04
N GLY A 181 7.40 -14.56 11.37
CA GLY A 181 7.42 -15.25 12.66
C GLY A 181 6.75 -16.63 12.62
N SER A 182 5.93 -16.91 13.64
CA SER A 182 5.27 -18.21 13.82
C SER A 182 4.04 -18.38 12.93
N LEU A 183 3.46 -19.58 12.91
CA LEU A 183 2.31 -19.91 12.09
C LEU A 183 1.07 -19.04 12.39
N VAL A 184 1.00 -18.42 13.58
CA VAL A 184 -0.06 -17.49 13.98
C VAL A 184 -0.18 -16.30 13.02
N ALA A 185 0.92 -15.88 12.38
CA ALA A 185 0.92 -14.80 11.40
C ALA A 185 0.23 -15.18 10.07
N ALA A 186 -0.06 -16.46 9.83
CA ALA A 186 -0.64 -16.94 8.57
C ALA A 186 -1.99 -16.29 8.26
N ASN A 187 -2.83 -16.05 9.27
CA ASN A 187 -4.12 -15.40 9.08
C ASN A 187 -3.97 -13.97 8.52
N GLU A 188 -3.01 -13.19 9.02
CA GLU A 188 -2.74 -11.84 8.48
C GLU A 188 -2.20 -11.92 7.04
N ILE A 189 -1.32 -12.88 6.77
CA ILE A 189 -0.73 -13.11 5.44
C ILE A 189 -1.79 -13.52 4.40
N GLU A 190 -2.75 -14.36 4.78
CA GLU A 190 -3.88 -14.79 3.93
C GLU A 190 -4.84 -13.64 3.60
N ASN A 191 -5.04 -12.74 4.56
CA ASN A 191 -5.90 -11.58 4.37
C ASN A 191 -5.23 -10.47 3.52
N TYR A 192 -3.90 -10.43 3.47
CA TYR A 192 -3.14 -9.39 2.75
C TYR A 192 -3.55 -9.22 1.27
N PRO A 193 -3.56 -10.26 0.42
CA PRO A 193 -3.94 -10.10 -0.99
C PRO A 193 -5.42 -9.77 -1.22
N LEU A 194 -6.29 -9.99 -0.22
CA LEU A 194 -7.73 -9.74 -0.33
C LEU A 194 -8.11 -8.30 0.00
N GLN A 195 -7.20 -7.53 0.59
CA GLN A 195 -7.46 -6.16 1.02
C GLN A 195 -7.12 -5.16 -0.09
N LEU A 196 -8.11 -4.35 -0.50
CA LEU A 196 -7.90 -3.20 -1.36
C LEU A 196 -7.93 -1.90 -0.54
N PHE A 197 -6.74 -1.32 -0.32
CA PHE A 197 -6.51 -0.06 0.38
C PHE A 197 -7.36 0.15 1.66
N PRO A 198 -7.29 -0.77 2.65
CA PRO A 198 -8.21 -0.77 3.81
C PRO A 198 -8.13 0.53 4.62
N MET A 199 -6.91 1.02 4.87
CA MET A 199 -6.66 2.25 5.64
C MET A 199 -7.00 3.54 4.88
N TRP A 200 -7.26 3.46 3.58
CA TRP A 200 -7.58 4.64 2.75
C TRP A 200 -9.08 4.86 2.59
N LYS A 201 -9.92 3.88 2.90
CA LYS A 201 -11.38 3.98 2.77
C LYS A 201 -11.93 5.21 3.49
N PHE A 202 -11.65 5.34 4.79
CA PHE A 202 -12.13 6.47 5.58
C PHE A 202 -11.63 7.82 5.05
N PRO A 203 -10.30 8.02 4.83
CA PRO A 203 -9.79 9.26 4.22
C PRO A 203 -10.41 9.59 2.86
N PHE A 204 -10.67 8.60 1.99
CA PHE A 204 -11.34 8.83 0.71
C PHE A 204 -12.79 9.24 0.88
N TYR A 205 -13.58 8.55 1.71
CA TYR A 205 -14.98 8.94 1.95
C TYR A 205 -15.08 10.34 2.57
N LEU A 206 -14.26 10.62 3.57
CA LEU A 206 -14.23 11.93 4.22
C LEU A 206 -13.89 13.05 3.24
N SER A 207 -12.85 12.87 2.43
CA SER A 207 -12.45 13.87 1.43
C SER A 207 -13.49 14.04 0.32
N ALA A 208 -14.11 12.97 -0.16
CA ALA A 208 -15.18 13.04 -1.15
C ALA A 208 -16.38 13.83 -0.62
N VAL A 209 -16.83 13.55 0.61
CA VAL A 209 -17.94 14.28 1.25
C VAL A 209 -17.60 15.76 1.40
N LEU A 210 -16.40 16.09 1.89
CA LEU A 210 -15.95 17.48 2.02
C LEU A 210 -15.92 18.20 0.66
N CYS A 211 -15.36 17.56 -0.37
CA CYS A 211 -15.29 18.14 -1.71
C CYS A 211 -16.67 18.38 -2.32
N VAL A 212 -17.59 17.42 -2.20
CA VAL A 212 -18.97 17.56 -2.69
C VAL A 212 -19.68 18.70 -1.98
N PHE A 213 -19.59 18.76 -0.64
CA PHE A 213 -20.19 19.82 0.15
C PHE A 213 -19.69 21.21 -0.27
N PHE A 214 -18.37 21.41 -0.31
CA PHE A 214 -17.79 22.71 -0.69
C PHE A 214 -18.01 23.03 -2.16
N PHE A 215 -18.07 22.03 -3.04
CA PHE A 215 -18.42 22.23 -4.44
C PHE A 215 -19.81 22.84 -4.58
N PHE A 216 -20.83 22.23 -3.98
CA PHE A 216 -22.20 22.76 -4.06
C PHE A 216 -22.32 24.12 -3.39
N TYR A 217 -21.66 24.33 -2.25
CA TYR A 217 -21.58 25.63 -1.60
C TYR A 217 -21.00 26.72 -2.54
N CYS A 218 -19.89 26.43 -3.23
CA CYS A 218 -19.29 27.34 -4.20
C CYS A 218 -20.17 27.54 -5.44
N VAL A 219 -20.82 26.51 -5.95
CA VAL A 219 -21.74 26.59 -7.11
C VAL A 219 -22.92 27.51 -6.79
N ILE A 220 -23.55 27.33 -5.63
CA ILE A 220 -24.67 28.17 -5.19
C ILE A 220 -24.22 29.64 -5.13
N ARG A 221 -23.06 29.90 -4.52
CA ARG A 221 -22.57 31.26 -4.31
C ARG A 221 -22.06 31.95 -5.58
N GLU A 222 -21.39 31.22 -6.47
CA GLU A 222 -20.66 31.84 -7.59
C GLU A 222 -21.30 31.69 -8.96
N VAL A 223 -22.23 30.74 -9.09
CA VAL A 223 -22.94 30.46 -10.34
C VAL A 223 -24.42 30.78 -10.16
N ILE A 224 -25.09 30.13 -9.21
CA ILE A 224 -26.54 30.28 -9.02
C ILE A 224 -26.91 31.70 -8.57
N TYR A 225 -26.24 32.24 -7.54
CA TYR A 225 -26.55 33.58 -7.03
C TYR A 225 -26.40 34.68 -8.10
N PRO A 226 -25.28 34.79 -8.85
CA PRO A 226 -25.16 35.77 -9.94
C PRO A 226 -26.13 35.52 -11.10
N TYR A 227 -26.48 34.27 -11.37
CA TYR A 227 -27.48 33.93 -12.39
C TYR A 227 -28.87 34.45 -12.00
N VAL A 228 -29.28 34.23 -10.75
CA VAL A 228 -30.61 34.63 -10.25
C VAL A 228 -30.70 36.15 -10.06
N HIS A 229 -29.70 36.79 -9.45
CA HIS A 229 -29.78 38.21 -9.09
C HIS A 229 -29.20 39.17 -10.13
N GLU A 230 -28.07 38.82 -10.75
CA GLU A 230 -27.40 39.70 -11.74
C GLU A 230 -27.79 39.34 -13.19
N LYS A 231 -28.53 38.24 -13.42
CA LYS A 231 -28.82 37.67 -14.75
C LYS A 231 -27.56 37.45 -15.62
N ARG A 232 -26.44 37.10 -14.98
CA ARG A 232 -25.16 36.86 -15.65
C ARG A 232 -24.79 35.38 -15.60
N ASP A 233 -24.42 34.85 -16.76
CA ASP A 233 -23.85 33.51 -16.83
C ASP A 233 -22.40 33.50 -16.30
N ARG A 234 -22.17 32.70 -15.25
CA ARG A 234 -20.85 32.45 -14.65
C ARG A 234 -20.49 30.97 -14.59
N THR A 235 -21.18 30.12 -15.36
CA THR A 235 -20.96 28.66 -15.41
C THR A 235 -19.51 28.29 -15.78
N PHE A 236 -18.82 29.13 -16.56
CA PHE A 236 -17.39 28.97 -16.91
C PHE A 236 -16.45 28.90 -15.69
N ARG A 237 -16.92 29.23 -14.48
CA ARG A 237 -16.16 29.08 -13.23
C ARG A 237 -16.02 27.63 -12.77
N LEU A 238 -16.90 26.72 -13.21
CA LEU A 238 -16.94 25.32 -12.81
C LEU A 238 -15.63 24.55 -13.05
N PRO A 239 -14.91 24.69 -14.18
CA PRO A 239 -13.76 23.83 -14.44
C PRO A 239 -12.49 24.17 -13.66
N ILE A 240 -12.29 25.45 -13.29
CA ILE A 240 -11.04 25.90 -12.65
C ILE A 240 -11.29 26.76 -11.41
N SER A 241 -12.13 27.79 -11.51
CA SER A 241 -12.28 28.75 -10.40
C SER A 241 -12.91 28.10 -9.16
N ILE A 242 -13.90 27.21 -9.34
CA ILE A 242 -14.56 26.50 -8.24
C ILE A 242 -13.62 25.43 -7.64
N PRO A 243 -13.01 24.52 -8.42
CA PRO A 243 -12.00 23.59 -7.90
C PRO A 243 -10.86 24.28 -7.16
N ASN A 244 -10.37 25.43 -7.65
CA ASN A 244 -9.33 26.21 -6.96
C ASN A 244 -9.79 26.92 -5.67
N ARG A 245 -11.06 26.76 -5.27
CA ARG A 245 -11.56 27.10 -3.93
C ARG A 245 -11.80 25.86 -3.09
N VAL A 246 -12.34 24.81 -3.69
CA VAL A 246 -12.64 23.54 -3.00
C VAL A 246 -11.36 22.84 -2.54
N PHE A 247 -10.36 22.68 -3.43
CA PHE A 247 -9.14 21.94 -3.12
C PHE A 247 -8.31 22.53 -1.97
N PRO A 248 -8.00 23.84 -1.90
CA PRO A 248 -7.25 24.37 -0.75
C PRO A 248 -8.03 24.24 0.56
N ILE A 249 -9.36 24.40 0.55
CA ILE A 249 -10.19 24.23 1.75
C ILE A 249 -10.17 22.77 2.21
N ALA A 250 -10.32 21.82 1.28
CA ALA A 250 -10.24 20.40 1.58
C ALA A 250 -8.85 20.01 2.11
N ALA A 251 -7.77 20.50 1.47
CA ALA A 251 -6.39 20.27 1.91
C ALA A 251 -6.16 20.76 3.34
N LEU A 252 -6.54 22.01 3.64
CA LEU A 252 -6.34 22.60 4.97
C LEU A 252 -7.19 21.91 6.04
N THR A 253 -8.44 21.54 5.71
CA THR A 253 -9.33 20.82 6.62
C THR A 253 -8.78 19.44 6.95
N LEU A 254 -8.37 18.67 5.94
CA LEU A 254 -7.79 17.35 6.14
C LEU A 254 -6.46 17.42 6.90
N LEU A 255 -5.62 18.42 6.62
CA LEU A 255 -4.38 18.66 7.38
C LEU A 255 -4.67 18.95 8.85
N ALA A 256 -5.68 19.76 9.16
CA ALA A 256 -6.10 20.00 10.54
C ALA A 256 -6.57 18.69 11.21
N LEU A 257 -7.30 17.83 10.48
CA LEU A 257 -7.77 16.52 10.97
C LEU A 257 -6.64 15.49 11.16
N VAL A 258 -5.43 15.73 10.62
CA VAL A 258 -4.24 14.90 10.95
C VAL A 258 -3.77 15.18 12.38
N TYR A 259 -3.75 16.44 12.81
CA TYR A 259 -3.20 16.85 14.09
C TYR A 259 -4.22 16.88 15.22
N LEU A 260 -5.51 17.05 14.92
CA LEU A 260 -6.60 17.12 15.89
C LEU A 260 -6.67 15.89 16.84
N PRO A 261 -6.49 14.63 16.39
CA PRO A 261 -6.48 13.45 17.26
C PRO A 261 -5.42 13.51 18.35
N GLY A 262 -4.24 14.06 18.02
CA GLY A 262 -3.14 14.20 18.96
C GLY A 262 -3.47 15.18 20.08
N VAL A 263 -4.17 16.26 19.76
CA VAL A 263 -4.65 17.25 20.75
C VAL A 263 -5.72 16.61 21.65
N ILE A 264 -6.71 15.92 21.07
CA ILE A 264 -7.75 15.22 21.83
C ILE A 264 -7.14 14.15 22.74
N ALA A 265 -6.21 13.36 22.22
CA ALA A 265 -5.49 12.35 23.00
C ALA A 265 -4.73 12.95 24.17
N ALA A 266 -4.07 14.09 23.98
CA ALA A 266 -3.36 14.80 25.06
C ALA A 266 -4.31 15.29 26.15
N ILE A 267 -5.45 15.89 25.77
CA ILE A 267 -6.49 16.32 26.73
C ILE A 267 -7.02 15.12 27.52
N LEU A 268 -7.30 14.01 26.84
CA LEU A 268 -7.83 12.81 27.48
C LEU A 268 -6.82 12.16 28.44
N GLN A 269 -5.52 12.18 28.09
CA GLN A 269 -4.46 11.69 28.96
C GLN A 269 -4.32 12.54 30.23
N LEU A 270 -4.38 13.87 30.10
CA LEU A 270 -4.37 14.80 31.23
C LEU A 270 -5.57 14.58 32.15
N TYR A 271 -6.77 14.47 31.59
CA TYR A 271 -8.00 14.21 32.35
C TYR A 271 -7.94 12.87 33.11
N ARG A 272 -7.36 11.83 32.51
CA ARG A 272 -7.23 10.50 33.14
C ARG A 272 -6.10 10.41 34.16
N GLY A 273 -5.14 11.34 34.16
CA GLY A 273 -3.92 11.28 34.97
C GLY A 273 -3.00 10.11 34.63
N THR A 274 -3.22 9.40 33.52
CA THR A 274 -2.41 8.23 33.12
C THR A 274 -2.44 8.00 31.62
N LYS A 275 -1.28 7.61 31.07
CA LYS A 275 -1.13 7.21 29.65
C LYS A 275 -1.47 5.75 29.38
N TYR A 276 -1.63 4.93 30.43
CA TYR A 276 -1.77 3.47 30.32
C TYR A 276 -3.20 3.00 30.06
N ARG A 277 -4.18 3.92 30.08
CA ARG A 277 -5.57 3.60 29.71
C ARG A 277 -5.75 3.69 28.19
N ARG A 278 -6.26 2.62 27.60
CA ARG A 278 -6.57 2.53 26.16
C ARG A 278 -7.48 3.69 25.70
N PHE A 279 -7.22 4.22 24.51
CA PHE A 279 -8.10 5.20 23.90
C PHE A 279 -9.45 4.58 23.52
N PRO A 280 -10.53 5.38 23.45
CA PRO A 280 -11.78 4.93 22.81
C PRO A 280 -11.50 4.45 21.38
N ASP A 281 -12.16 3.37 20.95
CA ASP A 281 -11.85 2.72 19.68
C ASP A 281 -11.90 3.69 18.48
N TRP A 282 -12.87 4.60 18.43
CA TRP A 282 -12.97 5.59 17.35
C TRP A 282 -11.73 6.49 17.22
N LEU A 283 -11.11 6.85 18.36
CA LEU A 283 -9.92 7.70 18.38
C LEU A 283 -8.69 6.90 17.95
N ASP A 284 -8.60 5.63 18.36
CA ASP A 284 -7.51 4.74 17.98
C ASP A 284 -7.49 4.47 16.46
N HIS A 285 -8.65 4.15 15.89
CA HIS A 285 -8.79 3.98 14.43
C HIS A 285 -8.44 5.27 13.66
N TRP A 286 -8.85 6.44 14.16
CA TRP A 286 -8.50 7.71 13.54
C TRP A 286 -6.99 8.00 13.64
N MET A 287 -6.36 7.67 14.77
CA MET A 287 -4.91 7.81 14.98
C MET A 287 -4.09 6.97 14.00
N LEU A 288 -4.60 5.80 13.57
CA LEU A 288 -3.97 4.94 12.55
C LEU A 288 -4.08 5.50 11.13
N CYS A 289 -5.12 6.29 10.83
CA CYS A 289 -5.38 6.87 9.52
C CYS A 289 -4.67 8.22 9.26
N ARG A 290 -3.88 8.73 10.22
CA ARG A 290 -3.24 10.06 10.13
C ARG A 290 -2.32 10.20 8.91
N LYS A 291 -1.55 9.15 8.59
CA LYS A 291 -0.68 9.13 7.41
C LYS A 291 -1.48 9.29 6.12
N GLN A 292 -2.57 8.55 5.98
CA GLN A 292 -3.41 8.55 4.79
C GLN A 292 -4.16 9.87 4.62
N LEU A 293 -4.68 10.45 5.71
CA LEU A 293 -5.28 11.80 5.70
C LEU A 293 -4.28 12.86 5.24
N GLY A 294 -3.04 12.82 5.76
CA GLY A 294 -1.98 13.76 5.38
C GLY A 294 -1.58 13.66 3.91
N LEU A 295 -1.49 12.43 3.37
CA LEU A 295 -1.17 12.22 1.95
C LEU A 295 -2.29 12.71 1.01
N ILE A 296 -3.56 12.48 1.36
CA ILE A 296 -4.69 13.01 0.58
C ILE A 296 -4.70 14.55 0.65
N ALA A 297 -4.47 15.12 1.83
CA ALA A 297 -4.38 16.57 2.02
C ALA A 297 -3.25 17.18 1.16
N LEU A 298 -2.09 16.54 1.10
CA LEU A 298 -0.98 16.93 0.23
C LEU A 298 -1.37 16.87 -1.25
N GLY A 299 -2.12 15.85 -1.68
CA GLY A 299 -2.64 15.75 -3.03
C GLY A 299 -3.55 16.92 -3.42
N PHE A 300 -4.46 17.33 -2.54
CA PHE A 300 -5.29 18.52 -2.77
C PHE A 300 -4.50 19.83 -2.76
N ALA A 301 -3.49 19.94 -1.88
CA ALA A 301 -2.59 21.10 -1.86
C ALA A 301 -1.79 21.20 -3.17
N PHE A 302 -1.31 20.07 -3.69
CA PHE A 302 -0.62 20.00 -4.98
C PHE A 302 -1.52 20.46 -6.14
N LEU A 303 -2.78 19.98 -6.17
CA LEU A 303 -3.76 20.46 -7.14
C LEU A 303 -3.97 21.98 -7.01
N HIS A 304 -4.17 22.50 -5.79
CA HIS A 304 -4.32 23.94 -5.57
C HIS A 304 -3.14 24.76 -6.12
N VAL A 305 -1.91 24.29 -5.95
CA VAL A 305 -0.71 24.92 -6.52
C VAL A 305 -0.81 24.97 -8.05
N LEU A 306 -1.09 23.85 -8.72
CA LEU A 306 -1.22 23.80 -10.18
C LEU A 306 -2.34 24.72 -10.69
N TYR A 307 -3.51 24.68 -10.06
CA TYR A 307 -4.65 25.53 -10.42
C TYR A 307 -4.39 27.02 -10.17
N THR A 308 -3.50 27.36 -9.24
CA THR A 308 -3.09 28.73 -8.96
C THR A 308 -2.02 29.22 -9.93
N LEU A 309 -1.03 28.39 -10.26
CA LEU A 309 0.03 28.73 -11.22
C LEU A 309 -0.49 28.92 -12.65
N VAL A 310 -1.58 28.24 -13.04
CA VAL A 310 -2.20 28.40 -14.36
C VAL A 310 -3.08 29.66 -14.48
N ILE A 311 -3.34 30.41 -13.40
CA ILE A 311 -4.22 31.60 -13.40
C ILE A 311 -3.88 32.60 -14.52
N PRO A 312 -2.62 33.01 -14.76
CA PRO A 312 -2.27 34.01 -15.78
C PRO A 312 -2.54 33.56 -17.23
N ILE A 313 -2.65 32.24 -17.47
CA ILE A 313 -2.85 31.67 -18.80
C ILE A 313 -4.33 31.67 -19.20
N ARG A 314 -5.23 31.68 -18.21
CA ARG A 314 -6.68 31.55 -18.42
C ARG A 314 -7.27 32.75 -19.16
N TYR A 315 -8.12 32.46 -20.16
CA TYR A 315 -8.80 33.48 -20.95
C TYR A 315 -9.54 34.51 -20.10
N TYR A 316 -10.37 34.07 -19.15
CA TYR A 316 -11.14 34.98 -18.27
C TYR A 316 -10.26 35.99 -17.54
N VAL A 317 -9.08 35.55 -17.07
CA VAL A 317 -8.13 36.42 -16.34
C VAL A 317 -7.51 37.42 -17.29
N ARG A 318 -7.00 36.96 -18.45
CA ARG A 318 -6.43 37.83 -19.49
C ARG A 318 -7.43 38.86 -20.00
N TRP A 319 -8.65 38.43 -20.30
CA TRP A 319 -9.74 39.31 -20.72
C TRP A 319 -10.06 40.36 -19.64
N THR A 320 -10.14 39.96 -18.37
CA THR A 320 -10.43 40.88 -17.26
C THR A 320 -9.32 41.92 -17.07
N TRP A 321 -8.05 41.50 -17.15
CA TRP A 321 -6.90 42.40 -17.08
C TRP A 321 -6.90 43.40 -18.25
N ASN A 322 -7.02 42.92 -19.48
CA ASN A 322 -7.06 43.77 -20.67
C ASN A 322 -8.22 44.77 -20.60
N ASN A 323 -9.42 44.31 -20.23
CA ASN A 323 -10.60 45.17 -20.13
C ASN A 323 -10.41 46.25 -19.05
N ARG A 324 -9.78 45.93 -17.91
CA ARG A 324 -9.45 46.92 -16.88
C ARG A 324 -8.45 47.95 -17.37
N THR A 325 -7.35 47.51 -17.99
CA THR A 325 -6.32 48.41 -18.54
C THR A 325 -6.89 49.35 -19.60
N VAL A 326 -7.70 48.83 -20.53
CA VAL A 326 -8.36 49.64 -21.57
C VAL A 326 -9.35 50.62 -20.96
N THR A 327 -10.19 50.18 -20.02
CA THR A 327 -11.15 51.06 -19.32
C THR A 327 -10.44 52.19 -18.58
N GLN A 328 -9.33 51.89 -17.90
CA GLN A 328 -8.52 52.87 -17.19
C GLN A 328 -7.91 53.91 -18.13
N ALA A 329 -7.35 53.46 -19.27
CA ALA A 329 -6.78 54.34 -20.28
C ALA A 329 -7.83 55.30 -20.89
N ILE A 330 -9.02 54.79 -21.21
CA ILE A 330 -10.12 55.60 -21.78
C ILE A 330 -10.67 56.60 -20.75
N THR A 331 -10.85 56.17 -19.51
CA THR A 331 -11.42 57.02 -18.43
C THR A 331 -10.43 58.01 -17.85
N LYS A 332 -9.13 57.94 -18.22
CA LYS A 332 -8.03 58.75 -17.70
C LYS A 332 -7.96 58.75 -16.17
N LYS A 333 -8.38 57.65 -15.55
CA LYS A 333 -8.33 57.47 -14.09
C LYS A 333 -7.00 56.84 -13.70
N GLU A 334 -6.27 57.47 -12.78
CA GLU A 334 -5.07 56.87 -12.19
C GLU A 334 -5.43 56.16 -10.89
N ASP A 335 -5.02 54.90 -10.77
CA ASP A 335 -5.08 54.15 -9.51
C ASP A 335 -3.65 54.12 -8.92
N PRO A 336 -3.37 54.92 -7.87
CA PRO A 336 -2.03 55.00 -7.29
C PRO A 336 -1.62 53.66 -6.68
N PHE A 337 -0.32 53.35 -6.75
CA PHE A 337 0.22 52.12 -6.20
C PHE A 337 0.00 52.06 -4.68
N SER A 338 -0.76 51.06 -4.23
CA SER A 338 -1.02 50.82 -2.82
C SER A 338 0.01 49.87 -2.22
N THR A 339 0.98 50.43 -1.49
CA THR A 339 2.02 49.65 -0.78
C THR A 339 1.42 48.62 0.17
N THR A 340 0.35 48.97 0.89
CA THR A 340 -0.35 48.04 1.81
C THR A 340 -0.92 46.84 1.07
N THR A 341 -1.51 47.05 -0.10
CA THR A 341 -2.07 45.95 -0.91
C THR A 341 -0.96 45.06 -1.47
N SER A 342 0.19 45.64 -1.83
CA SER A 342 1.36 44.87 -2.28
C SER A 342 1.87 43.95 -1.18
N TRP A 343 2.11 44.49 0.02
CA TRP A 343 2.56 43.71 1.17
C TRP A 343 1.63 42.53 1.47
N LEU A 344 0.32 42.77 1.49
CA LEU A 344 -0.65 41.71 1.74
C LEU A 344 -0.55 40.61 0.68
N ARG A 345 -0.49 40.99 -0.61
CA ARG A 345 -0.43 40.05 -1.73
C ARG A 345 0.83 39.21 -1.74
N ASP A 346 1.97 39.84 -1.54
CA ASP A 346 3.25 39.15 -1.54
C ASP A 346 3.40 38.26 -0.31
N SER A 347 2.87 38.69 0.84
CA SER A 347 2.95 37.92 2.10
C SER A 347 2.20 36.60 2.03
N TYR A 348 0.94 36.57 1.59
CA TYR A 348 0.19 35.31 1.57
C TYR A 348 0.75 34.34 0.51
N VAL A 349 1.28 34.85 -0.61
CA VAL A 349 1.94 34.02 -1.62
C VAL A 349 3.22 33.41 -1.06
N ALA A 350 4.06 34.21 -0.40
CA ALA A 350 5.29 33.75 0.25
C ALA A 350 5.01 32.68 1.33
N LEU A 351 4.04 32.93 2.21
CA LEU A 351 3.63 31.96 3.24
C LEU A 351 3.04 30.68 2.63
N GLY A 352 2.27 30.80 1.55
CA GLY A 352 1.75 29.64 0.81
C GLY A 352 2.86 28.78 0.22
N MET A 353 3.89 29.40 -0.37
CA MET A 353 5.05 28.68 -0.91
C MET A 353 5.84 27.95 0.19
N LEU A 354 6.13 28.63 1.31
CA LEU A 354 6.83 28.03 2.44
C LEU A 354 6.02 26.88 3.06
N GLY A 355 4.73 27.11 3.29
CA GLY A 355 3.83 26.09 3.85
C GLY A 355 3.74 24.86 2.95
N PHE A 356 3.63 25.05 1.63
CA PHE A 356 3.62 23.95 0.68
C PHE A 356 4.95 23.19 0.61
N PHE A 357 6.08 23.90 0.65
CA PHE A 357 7.41 23.27 0.71
C PHE A 357 7.54 22.32 1.92
N LEU A 358 7.16 22.79 3.10
CA LEU A 358 7.17 21.96 4.32
C LEU A 358 6.17 20.80 4.22
N PHE A 359 5.02 21.01 3.57
CA PHE A 359 4.05 19.94 3.36
C PHE A 359 4.60 18.83 2.42
N VAL A 360 5.32 19.20 1.36
CA VAL A 360 6.01 18.24 0.50
C VAL A 360 7.07 17.47 1.28
N LEU A 361 7.81 18.12 2.19
CA LEU A 361 8.79 17.46 3.05
C LEU A 361 8.15 16.39 3.97
N LEU A 362 6.96 16.66 4.51
CA LEU A 362 6.16 15.67 5.25
C LEU A 362 5.75 14.48 4.36
N GLY A 363 5.42 14.74 3.10
CA GLY A 363 5.11 13.71 2.11
C GLY A 363 6.32 12.82 1.77
N ILE A 364 7.49 13.43 1.55
CA ILE A 364 8.74 12.70 1.25
C ILE A 364 9.12 11.77 2.40
N THR A 365 9.04 12.26 3.64
CA THR A 365 9.33 11.44 4.83
C THR A 365 8.29 10.36 5.12
N SER A 366 7.15 10.38 4.42
CA SER A 366 6.13 9.33 4.50
C SER A 366 6.41 8.13 3.57
N LEU A 367 7.38 8.24 2.66
CA LEU A 367 7.81 7.15 1.79
C LEU A 367 8.50 6.06 2.62
N PRO A 368 8.16 4.76 2.46
CA PRO A 368 8.77 3.69 3.24
C PRO A 368 10.31 3.64 3.14
N SER A 369 10.87 3.93 1.96
CA SER A 369 12.32 3.98 1.75
C SER A 369 13.02 5.06 2.57
N VAL A 370 12.33 6.17 2.85
CA VAL A 370 12.86 7.27 3.68
C VAL A 370 12.54 7.05 5.14
N SER A 371 11.32 6.61 5.49
CA SER A 371 10.95 6.38 6.88
C SER A 371 11.79 5.28 7.54
N ASN A 372 12.26 4.30 6.76
CA ASN A 372 13.08 3.21 7.27
C ASN A 372 14.57 3.58 7.47
N THR A 373 15.04 4.70 6.93
CA THR A 373 16.43 5.17 7.08
C THR A 373 16.58 6.23 8.18
N VAL A 374 15.46 6.84 8.59
CA VAL A 374 15.41 7.94 9.56
C VAL A 374 15.12 7.38 10.95
N ASN A 375 15.84 7.85 11.97
CA ASN A 375 15.57 7.40 13.35
C ASN A 375 14.27 8.01 13.91
N TRP A 376 13.74 7.45 15.00
CA TRP A 376 12.48 7.92 15.59
C TRP A 376 12.50 9.41 16.00
N ARG A 377 13.64 9.95 16.43
CA ARG A 377 13.76 11.37 16.84
C ARG A 377 13.66 12.30 15.63
N GLU A 378 14.37 11.99 14.56
CA GLU A 378 14.32 12.73 13.29
C GLU A 378 12.94 12.62 12.65
N PHE A 379 12.36 11.42 12.60
CA PHE A 379 11.01 11.20 12.08
C PHE A 379 9.97 12.03 12.85
N ARG A 380 10.06 11.99 14.19
CA ARG A 380 9.19 12.78 15.06
C ARG A 380 9.41 14.28 14.88
N PHE A 381 10.64 14.76 14.76
CA PHE A 381 10.94 16.18 14.54
C PHE A 381 10.27 16.70 13.27
N VAL A 382 10.31 15.91 12.19
CA VAL A 382 9.66 16.29 10.92
C VAL A 382 8.13 16.17 11.02
N GLN A 383 7.60 15.04 11.48
CA GLN A 383 6.16 14.74 11.42
C GLN A 383 5.34 15.40 12.53
N THR A 384 5.95 15.62 13.70
CA THR A 384 5.33 16.20 14.89
C THR A 384 6.38 16.95 15.71
N PRO A 385 6.71 18.21 15.37
CA PRO A 385 7.57 19.05 16.18
C PRO A 385 6.85 19.41 17.49
N SER A 386 6.77 18.44 18.39
CA SER A 386 6.37 18.60 19.78
C SER A 386 7.58 18.28 20.63
N TRP A 387 7.93 19.24 21.49
CA TRP A 387 9.04 19.24 22.44
C TRP A 387 9.21 17.88 23.17
N PRO A 388 10.43 17.45 23.52
CA PRO A 388 10.66 16.20 24.25
C PRO A 388 9.78 16.14 25.51
N ARG A 389 8.86 15.18 25.58
CA ARG A 389 8.07 14.88 26.79
C ARG A 389 8.72 13.75 27.61
N ASP A 390 10.02 13.57 27.42
CA ASP A 390 10.84 12.66 28.23
C ASP A 390 11.54 13.42 29.38
N GLU A 391 11.28 14.73 29.55
CA GLU A 391 11.84 15.59 30.61
C GLU A 391 10.77 16.36 31.41
N LEU A 392 9.62 15.73 31.69
CA LEU A 392 8.79 16.21 32.81
C LEU A 392 9.27 15.46 34.06
N PRO A 393 9.92 16.15 35.02
CA PRO A 393 10.34 15.50 36.25
C PRO A 393 9.12 14.91 36.94
N HIS A 394 9.29 13.70 37.49
CA HIS A 394 8.36 13.07 38.41
C HIS A 394 7.75 14.12 39.34
N MET A 395 6.50 14.50 39.09
CA MET A 395 5.65 15.09 40.12
C MET A 395 5.43 13.98 41.14
N LYS A 396 6.33 13.91 42.12
CA LYS A 396 6.13 13.18 43.36
C LYS A 396 4.80 13.63 43.93
N GLY A 397 3.94 12.66 44.23
CA GLY A 397 2.78 12.90 45.05
C GLY A 397 3.19 13.53 46.38
N SER A 398 2.44 14.54 46.78
CA SER A 398 2.18 14.87 48.18
C SER A 398 0.71 14.62 48.44
#